data_AF-A0A4Q5TYV1-F1
#
_entry.id   AF-A0A4Q5TYV1-F1
#
_cell.length_a   1.000
_cell.length_b   1.000
_cell.length_c   1.000
_cell.angle_alpha   90.00
_cell.angle_beta   90.00
_cell.angle_gamma   90.00
#
_symmetry.space_group_name_H-M   'P 1'
#
loop_
_entity.id
_entity.type
_entity.pdbx_description
1 polymer ?
#
loop_
_entity_poly.entity_id
_entity_poly.type
_entity_poly.pdbx_seq_one_letter_code
_entity_poly.pdbx_strand_id
1 'polypeptide(L)'
;MKLFSHIPAWLRNKYLISIGIFAVLMLFFDRNDVFTQRERKKQLQDLQQSKQYYSDRISAERKELQQLKSNPATLEKFAREKYLMKKDDEDLFIVPENPAKANN
;
A
#
# COMPACT_ATOMS: atom_id res chain seq x y z
N MET A 1 39.99 -36.56 -16.66
CA MET A 1 39.81 -35.33 -15.86
C MET A 1 40.68 -34.21 -16.43
N LYS A 2 40.20 -33.45 -17.42
CA LYS A 2 40.98 -32.42 -18.14
C LYS A 2 40.61 -30.97 -17.76
N LEU A 3 39.81 -30.74 -16.72
CA LEU A 3 39.36 -29.38 -16.35
C LEU A 3 40.46 -28.49 -15.74
N PHE A 4 41.52 -29.06 -15.15
CA PHE A 4 42.58 -28.28 -14.50
C PHE A 4 43.67 -27.77 -15.45
N SER A 5 43.56 -28.04 -16.76
CA SER A 5 44.60 -27.73 -17.75
C SER A 5 44.46 -26.35 -18.39
N HIS A 6 43.31 -25.70 -18.24
CA HIS A 6 43.02 -24.38 -18.83
C HIS A 6 42.88 -23.28 -17.78
N ILE A 7 43.25 -23.56 -16.53
CA ILE A 7 43.18 -22.58 -15.45
C ILE A 7 44.45 -21.73 -15.51
N PRO A 8 44.35 -20.43 -15.84
CA PRO A 8 45.51 -19.55 -15.96
C PRO A 8 46.27 -19.45 -14.62
N ALA A 9 47.61 -19.36 -14.66
CA ALA A 9 48.49 -19.60 -13.52
C ALA A 9 48.20 -18.75 -12.26
N TRP A 10 47.66 -17.54 -12.43
CA TRP A 10 47.19 -16.68 -11.34
C TRP A 10 46.05 -17.30 -10.51
N LEU A 11 45.18 -18.11 -11.11
CA LEU A 11 44.09 -18.81 -10.39
C LEU A 11 44.57 -20.06 -9.63
N ARG A 12 45.84 -20.49 -9.76
CA ARG A 12 46.41 -21.59 -8.95
C ARG A 12 46.93 -21.12 -7.60
N ASN A 13 47.00 -19.80 -7.36
CA ASN A 13 47.44 -19.28 -6.07
C ASN A 13 46.35 -19.51 -5.00
N LYS A 14 46.68 -20.30 -3.97
CA LYS A 14 45.80 -20.59 -2.83
C LYS A 14 45.25 -19.34 -2.14
N TYR A 15 46.01 -18.24 -2.14
CA TYR A 15 45.57 -16.97 -1.57
C TYR A 15 44.51 -16.27 -2.43
N LEU A 16 44.65 -16.31 -3.77
CA LEU A 16 43.66 -15.73 -4.68
C LEU A 16 42.36 -16.52 -4.70
N ILE A 17 42.44 -17.86 -4.62
CA ILE A 17 41.25 -18.71 -4.47
C ILE A 17 40.55 -18.41 -3.14
N SER A 18 41.29 -18.33 -2.04
CA SER A 18 40.72 -18.01 -0.71
C SER A 18 40.05 -16.63 -0.71
N ILE A 19 40.70 -15.61 -1.25
CA ILE A 19 40.12 -14.26 -1.38
C ILE A 19 38.91 -14.26 -2.33
N GLY A 20 38.97 -15.00 -3.44
CA GLY A 20 37.86 -15.13 -4.37
C GLY A 20 36.63 -15.78 -3.74
N ILE A 21 36.82 -16.88 -2.99
CA ILE A 21 35.75 -17.53 -2.24
C ILE A 21 35.22 -16.60 -1.16
N PHE A 22 36.10 -15.91 -0.42
CA PHE A 22 35.70 -14.94 0.60
C PHE A 22 34.90 -13.77 0.01
N ALA A 23 35.31 -13.25 -1.15
CA ALA A 23 34.61 -12.21 -1.88
C ALA A 23 33.24 -12.70 -2.37
N VAL A 24 33.15 -13.93 -2.90
CA VAL A 24 31.86 -14.53 -3.28
C VAL A 24 30.94 -14.69 -2.08
N LEU A 25 31.46 -15.13 -0.92
CA LEU A 25 30.68 -15.21 0.31
C LEU A 25 30.20 -13.83 0.77
N MET A 26 31.06 -12.81 0.75
CA MET A 26 30.65 -11.44 1.10
C MET A 26 29.71 -10.80 0.08
N LEU A 27 29.78 -11.14 -1.20
CA LEU A 27 28.94 -10.51 -2.22
C LEU A 27 27.59 -11.20 -2.38
N PHE A 28 27.52 -12.53 -2.19
CA PHE A 28 26.31 -13.32 -2.45
C PHE A 28 25.62 -13.82 -1.18
N PHE A 29 26.36 -14.08 -0.09
CA PHE A 29 25.77 -14.58 1.17
C PHE A 29 25.60 -13.49 2.23
N ASP A 30 26.21 -12.31 2.06
CA ASP A 30 25.97 -11.17 2.94
C ASP A 30 24.61 -10.51 2.68
N ARG A 31 24.11 -9.74 3.66
CA ARG A 31 22.79 -9.08 3.71
C ARG A 31 22.46 -8.14 2.55
N ASN A 32 23.38 -7.95 1.61
CA ASN A 32 23.21 -7.12 0.43
C ASN A 32 22.76 -7.92 -0.80
N ASP A 33 22.12 -9.07 -0.60
CA ASP A 33 21.49 -9.83 -1.66
C ASP A 33 20.54 -8.94 -2.49
N VAL A 34 20.71 -8.99 -3.81
CA VAL A 34 19.91 -8.30 -4.82
C VAL A 34 18.43 -8.66 -4.68
N PHE A 35 18.11 -9.88 -4.26
CA PHE A 35 16.73 -10.30 -4.01
C PHE A 35 16.10 -9.51 -2.87
N THR A 36 16.79 -9.44 -1.72
CA THR A 36 16.34 -8.66 -0.55
C THR A 36 16.25 -7.16 -0.85
N GLN A 37 17.14 -6.63 -1.68
CA GLN A 37 17.08 -5.23 -2.10
C GLN A 37 15.88 -4.96 -3.01
N ARG A 38 15.53 -5.88 -3.92
CA ARG A 38 14.34 -5.77 -4.79
C ARG A 38 13.05 -5.83 -3.98
N GLU A 39 12.97 -6.75 -3.02
CA GLU A 39 11.79 -6.87 -2.16
C GLU A 39 11.60 -5.63 -1.29
N ARG A 40 12.67 -5.11 -0.68
CA ARG A 40 12.63 -3.86 0.08
C ARG A 40 12.19 -2.67 -0.78
N LYS A 41 12.66 -2.57 -2.03
CA LYS A 41 12.20 -1.52 -2.95
C LYS A 41 10.72 -1.64 -3.27
N LYS A 42 10.22 -2.86 -3.48
CA LYS A 42 8.79 -3.10 -3.71
C LYS A 42 7.96 -2.70 -2.50
N GLN A 43 8.36 -3.12 -1.30
CA GLN A 43 7.71 -2.73 -0.04
C GLN A 43 7.70 -1.22 0.15
N LEU A 44 8.81 -0.55 -0.17
CA LEU A 44 8.91 0.92 -0.08
C LEU A 44 7.95 1.62 -1.04
N GLN A 45 7.84 1.15 -2.28
CA GLN A 45 6.88 1.68 -3.26
C GLN A 45 5.43 1.48 -2.80
N ASP A 46 5.10 0.30 -2.28
CA ASP A 46 3.76 -0.03 -1.81
C ASP A 46 3.35 0.83 -0.59
N LEU A 47 4.30 1.06 0.32
CA LEU A 47 4.12 1.94 1.48
C LEU A 47 3.94 3.41 1.07
N GLN A 48 4.70 3.87 0.07
CA GLN A 48 4.55 5.22 -0.49
C GLN A 48 3.20 5.41 -1.17
N GLN A 49 2.75 4.41 -1.95
CA GLN A 49 1.44 4.44 -2.60
C GLN A 49 0.31 4.47 -1.58
N SER A 50 0.42 3.62 -0.54
CA SER A 50 -0.54 3.61 0.57
C SER A 50 -0.58 4.96 1.29
N LYS A 51 0.58 5.54 1.59
CA LYS A 51 0.67 6.87 2.21
C LYS A 51 -0.01 7.93 1.36
N GLN A 52 0.25 7.93 0.05
CA GLN A 52 -0.36 8.89 -0.87
C GLN A 52 -1.88 8.75 -0.89
N TYR A 53 -2.37 7.52 -1.05
CA TYR A 53 -3.81 7.22 -1.06
C TYR A 53 -4.52 7.73 0.19
N TYR A 54 -4.00 7.43 1.38
CA TYR A 54 -4.61 7.87 2.64
C TYR A 54 -4.49 9.38 2.83
N SER A 55 -3.38 9.99 2.43
CA SER A 55 -3.22 11.44 2.48
C SER A 55 -4.27 12.16 1.63
N ASP A 56 -4.52 11.66 0.43
CA ASP A 56 -5.52 12.23 -0.48
C ASP A 56 -6.94 12.05 0.07
N ARG A 57 -7.27 10.86 0.61
CA ARG A 57 -8.55 10.60 1.29
C ARG A 57 -8.79 11.54 2.47
N ILE A 58 -7.79 11.69 3.34
CA ILE A 58 -7.88 12.59 4.51
C ILE A 58 -8.10 14.03 4.06
N SER A 59 -7.44 14.47 2.98
CA SER A 59 -7.61 15.82 2.45
C SER A 59 -9.03 16.07 1.93
N ALA A 60 -9.60 15.08 1.22
CA ALA A 60 -10.96 15.14 0.70
C ALA A 60 -12.00 15.13 1.83
N GLU A 61 -11.88 14.21 2.79
CA GLU A 61 -12.77 14.13 3.95
C GLU A 61 -12.71 15.38 4.82
N ARG A 62 -11.52 15.96 5.02
CA ARG A 62 -11.40 17.25 5.74
C ARG A 62 -12.14 18.37 5.04
N LYS A 63 -12.09 18.41 3.70
CA LYS A 63 -12.82 19.41 2.91
C LYS A 63 -14.33 19.21 3.03
N GLU A 64 -14.81 17.97 2.96
CA GLU A 64 -16.21 17.63 3.14
C GLU A 64 -16.69 17.97 4.57
N LEU A 65 -15.92 17.61 5.60
CA LEU A 65 -16.20 17.98 6.98
C LEU A 65 -16.24 19.50 7.18
N GLN A 66 -15.34 20.24 6.54
CA GLN A 66 -15.35 21.69 6.63
C GLN A 66 -16.60 22.28 5.97
N GLN A 67 -17.03 21.74 4.83
CA GLN A 67 -18.28 22.14 4.18
C GLN A 67 -19.49 21.87 5.10
N LEU A 68 -19.57 20.68 5.69
CA LEU A 68 -20.61 20.30 6.66
C LEU A 68 -20.64 21.23 7.89
N LYS A 69 -19.47 21.60 8.43
CA LYS A 69 -19.37 22.50 9.58
C LYS A 69 -19.72 23.95 9.25
N SER A 70 -19.43 24.39 8.02
CA SER A 70 -19.58 25.78 7.62
C SER A 70 -21.02 26.19 7.30
N ASN A 71 -21.87 25.24 6.91
CA ASN A 71 -23.25 25.53 6.50
C ASN A 71 -24.26 24.55 7.16
N PRO A 72 -25.14 25.05 8.04
CA PRO A 72 -26.17 24.26 8.70
C PRO A 72 -27.11 23.53 7.73
N ALA A 73 -27.43 24.14 6.57
CA ALA A 73 -28.32 23.53 5.59
C ALA A 73 -27.69 22.30 4.91
N THR A 74 -26.38 22.31 4.66
CA THR A 74 -25.66 21.14 4.15
C THR A 74 -25.55 20.03 5.19
N LEU A 75 -25.41 20.38 6.47
CA LEU A 75 -25.39 19.40 7.56
C LEU A 75 -26.75 18.71 7.70
N GLU A 76 -27.84 19.47 7.68
CA GLU A 76 -29.20 18.92 7.75
C GLU A 76 -29.50 18.02 6.56
N LYS A 77 -29.15 18.44 5.34
CA LYS A 77 -29.30 17.62 4.14
C LYS A 77 -28.53 16.30 4.25
N PHE A 78 -27.28 16.34 4.71
CA PHE A 78 -26.46 15.15 4.90
C PHE A 78 -27.04 14.21 5.96
N ALA A 79 -27.51 14.74 7.09
CA ALA A 79 -28.16 13.96 8.14
C ALA A 79 -29.44 13.27 7.64
N ARG A 80 -30.26 13.97 6.85
CA ARG A 80 -31.48 13.43 6.25
C ARG A 80 -31.20 12.37 5.17
N GLU A 81 -30.25 12.59 4.27
CA GLU A 81 -29.94 11.66 3.17
C GLU A 81 -29.14 10.43 3.60
N LYS A 82 -28.15 10.59 4.48
CA LYS A 82 -27.25 9.49 4.87
C LYS A 82 -27.75 8.71 6.09
N TYR A 83 -28.31 9.41 7.06
CA TYR A 83 -28.70 8.82 8.34
C TYR A 83 -30.21 8.76 8.53
N LEU A 84 -31.00 9.24 7.56
CA LEU A 84 -32.47 9.25 7.62
C LEU A 84 -32.98 9.95 8.89
N MET A 85 -32.24 10.94 9.39
CA MET A 85 -32.60 11.69 10.59
C MET A 85 -33.84 12.55 10.32
N LYS A 86 -34.77 12.56 11.29
CA LYS A 86 -35.97 13.38 11.31
C LYS A 86 -36.06 14.16 12.62
N LYS A 87 -36.82 15.25 12.65
CA LYS A 87 -37.18 15.91 13.91
C LYS A 87 -38.34 15.17 14.58
N ASP A 88 -38.55 15.41 15.87
CA ASP A 88 -39.60 14.75 16.65
C ASP A 88 -41.02 15.09 16.14
N ASP A 89 -41.17 16.24 15.47
CA ASP A 89 -42.41 16.74 14.87
C ASP A 89 -42.59 16.37 13.39
N GLU A 90 -41.70 15.54 12.82
CA GLU A 90 -41.73 15.15 11.42
C GLU A 90 -41.94 13.62 11.24
N ASP A 91 -42.66 13.23 10.19
CA ASP A 91 -42.81 11.84 9.76
C ASP A 91 -41.96 11.54 8.52
N LEU A 92 -41.17 10.47 8.59
CA LEU A 92 -40.26 10.04 7.52
C LEU A 92 -40.91 8.91 6.71
N PHE A 93 -41.07 9.12 5.40
CA PHE A 93 -41.56 8.11 4.47
C PHE A 93 -40.42 7.66 3.54
N ILE A 94 -40.11 6.36 3.52
CA ILE A 94 -39.12 5.78 2.60
C ILE A 94 -39.87 5.12 1.46
N VAL A 95 -39.70 5.64 0.23
CA VAL A 95 -40.33 5.07 -0.97
C VAL A 95 -39.33 4.13 -1.64
N PRO A 96 -39.58 2.80 -1.63
CA PRO A 96 -38.71 1.86 -2.33
C PRO A 96 -38.85 2.05 -3.85
N GLU A 97 -37.73 2.01 -4.55
CA GLU A 97 -37.65 2.15 -6.02
C GLU A 97 -38.40 1.04 -6.77
N ASN A 98 -38.72 -0.07 -6.08
CA ASN A 98 -39.56 -1.13 -6.61
C ASN A 98 -40.64 -1.57 -5.60
N PRO A 99 -41.94 -1.32 -5.88
CA PRO A 99 -43.04 -1.59 -4.95
C PRO A 99 -43.29 -3.08 -4.69
N ALA A 100 -42.67 -4.00 -5.46
CA ALA A 100 -42.90 -5.44 -5.34
C ALA A 100 -42.07 -6.15 -4.24
N LYS A 101 -41.11 -5.48 -3.59
CA LYS A 101 -40.19 -6.09 -2.59
C LYS A 101 -40.42 -5.65 -1.14
N ALA A 102 -41.51 -4.97 -0.83
CA ALA A 102 -41.79 -4.48 0.53
C ALA A 102 -42.39 -5.55 1.47
N ASN A 103 -42.84 -6.68 0.93
CA ASN A 103 -43.48 -7.76 1.69
C ASN A 103 -42.71 -9.09 1.48
N ASN A 104 -41.56 -9.25 2.13
CA ASN A 104 -40.91 -10.54 2.41
C ASN A 104 -40.04 -10.40 3.65
#